data_AF-H9F889-F1
#
_entry.id   AF-H9F889-F1
#
_cell.length_a   1.000
_cell.length_b   1.000
_cell.length_c   1.000
_cell.angle_alpha   90.00
_cell.angle_beta   90.00
_cell.angle_gamma   90.00
#
_symmetry.space_group_name_H-M   'P 1'
#
loop_
_entity.id
_entity.type
_entity.pdbx_description
1 polymer ?
#
loop_
_entity_poly.entity_id
_entity_poly.type
_entity_poly.pdbx_seq_one_letter_code
_entity_poly.pdbx_strand_id
1 'polypeptide(L)'
;IKLSPKKTWEGFIGGFFSTVVFGFIAAYVLSKYQYFVCPVEYRSDVNSFVTECEPSELFQLQTYSLPPFLKAVLRQERVSLYPFQIHSIALSTFASLIGPFGGFFASGFKRAFKIKDFANTIPGHGGIMDRFDCQYLMATFVHVYITSFIRGPNPSKVLQQLLVLQPEQQLNIYKTLKTHLIEKGILQPALKV
;
A
#
# COMPACT_ATOMS: atom_id res chain seq x y z
N ILE A 1 -35.99 9.82 -0.38
CA ILE A 1 -34.98 10.11 -1.43
C ILE A 1 -34.22 8.81 -1.73
N LYS A 2 -34.39 8.20 -2.91
CA LYS A 2 -33.55 7.06 -3.32
C LYS A 2 -32.19 7.61 -3.75
N LEU A 3 -31.16 7.42 -2.93
CA LEU A 3 -29.80 7.93 -3.21
C LEU A 3 -29.14 7.26 -4.43
N SER A 4 -29.41 5.96 -4.65
CA SER A 4 -28.86 5.20 -5.78
C SER A 4 -29.70 3.95 -6.10
N PRO A 5 -30.70 4.04 -6.99
CA PRO A 5 -31.68 2.96 -7.21
C PRO A 5 -31.16 1.76 -8.02
N LYS A 6 -29.92 1.80 -8.54
CA LYS A 6 -29.35 0.75 -9.42
C LYS A 6 -28.26 -0.11 -8.75
N LYS A 7 -27.95 0.09 -7.47
CA LYS A 7 -26.93 -0.69 -6.76
C LYS A 7 -27.57 -1.91 -6.12
N THR A 8 -27.02 -3.08 -6.39
CA THR A 8 -27.50 -4.37 -5.89
C THR A 8 -26.47 -4.99 -4.94
N TRP A 9 -26.95 -5.85 -4.03
CA TRP A 9 -26.09 -6.54 -3.07
C TRP A 9 -25.21 -7.58 -3.77
N GLU A 10 -25.75 -8.25 -4.78
CA GLU A 10 -25.04 -9.21 -5.63
C GLU A 10 -23.91 -8.52 -6.39
N GLY A 11 -24.14 -7.31 -6.89
CA GLY A 11 -23.11 -6.51 -7.55
C GLY A 11 -22.01 -6.06 -6.59
N PHE A 12 -22.35 -5.78 -5.34
CA PHE A 12 -21.37 -5.44 -4.29
C PHE A 12 -20.49 -6.64 -3.93
N ILE A 13 -21.09 -7.81 -3.67
CA ILE A 13 -20.35 -9.05 -3.37
C ILE A 13 -19.50 -9.48 -4.57
N GLY A 14 -20.07 -9.51 -5.77
CA GLY A 14 -19.33 -9.87 -6.98
C GLY A 14 -18.17 -8.91 -7.26
N GLY A 15 -18.40 -7.60 -7.04
CA GLY A 15 -17.37 -6.57 -7.12
C GLY A 15 -16.24 -6.80 -6.12
N PHE A 16 -16.57 -7.17 -4.87
CA PHE A 16 -15.59 -7.50 -3.85
C PHE A 16 -14.66 -8.65 -4.28
N PHE A 17 -15.23 -9.81 -4.60
CA PHE A 17 -14.44 -10.97 -4.99
C PHE A 17 -13.62 -10.72 -6.27
N SER A 18 -14.25 -10.12 -7.28
CA SER A 18 -13.57 -9.79 -8.54
C SER A 18 -12.39 -8.83 -8.32
N THR A 19 -12.57 -7.80 -7.49
CA THR A 19 -11.51 -6.82 -7.22
C THR A 19 -10.32 -7.45 -6.48
N VAL A 20 -10.57 -8.33 -5.51
CA VAL A 20 -9.50 -9.02 -4.77
C VAL A 20 -8.73 -9.97 -5.67
N VAL A 21 -9.43 -10.80 -6.45
CA VAL A 21 -8.79 -11.75 -7.38
C VAL A 21 -8.01 -11.01 -8.46
N PHE A 22 -8.62 -10.02 -9.10
CA PHE A 22 -7.95 -9.20 -10.11
C PHE A 22 -6.76 -8.45 -9.53
N GLY A 23 -6.89 -7.85 -8.34
CA GLY A 23 -5.81 -7.13 -7.66
C GLY A 23 -4.62 -8.04 -7.36
N PHE A 24 -4.86 -9.27 -6.90
CA PHE A 24 -3.82 -10.24 -6.62
C PHE A 24 -3.07 -10.69 -7.89
N ILE A 25 -3.79 -10.95 -8.98
CA ILE A 25 -3.20 -11.33 -10.28
C ILE A 25 -2.45 -10.14 -10.89
N ALA A 26 -3.05 -8.95 -10.89
CA ALA A 26 -2.44 -7.74 -11.39
C ALA A 26 -1.16 -7.40 -10.63
N ALA A 27 -1.15 -7.54 -9.30
CA ALA A 27 0.06 -7.35 -8.50
C ALA A 27 1.19 -8.30 -8.93
N TYR A 28 0.89 -9.57 -9.21
CA TYR A 28 1.88 -10.52 -9.73
C TYR A 28 2.41 -10.12 -11.11
N VAL A 29 1.52 -9.74 -12.04
CA VAL A 29 1.91 -9.38 -13.41
C VAL A 29 2.71 -8.09 -13.45
N LEU A 30 2.25 -7.04 -12.76
CA LEU A 30 2.89 -5.73 -12.75
C LEU A 30 4.27 -5.76 -12.07
N SER A 31 4.44 -6.59 -11.05
CA SER A 31 5.73 -6.75 -10.35
C SER A 31 6.84 -7.33 -11.24
N LYS A 32 6.52 -7.89 -12.41
CA LYS A 32 7.51 -8.40 -13.37
C LYS A 32 8.17 -7.30 -14.20
N TYR A 33 7.53 -6.14 -14.34
CA TYR A 33 8.01 -5.07 -15.20
C TYR A 33 8.70 -4.01 -14.33
N GLN A 34 10.00 -3.80 -14.56
CA GLN A 34 10.79 -2.81 -13.83
C GLN A 34 10.20 -1.41 -13.91
N TYR A 35 9.53 -1.05 -15.02
CA TYR A 35 8.83 0.21 -15.18
C TYR A 35 7.82 0.54 -14.05
N PHE A 36 7.15 -0.48 -13.48
CA PHE A 36 6.17 -0.27 -12.39
C PHE A 36 6.77 -0.37 -10.99
N VAL A 37 8.00 -0.86 -10.87
CA VAL A 37 8.64 -1.19 -9.60
C VAL A 37 9.76 -0.21 -9.27
N CYS A 38 10.51 0.20 -10.29
CA CYS A 38 11.66 1.06 -10.16
C CYS A 38 11.30 2.54 -10.29
N PRO A 39 11.97 3.43 -9.53
CA PRO A 39 11.83 4.85 -9.71
C PRO A 39 12.35 5.27 -11.09
N VAL A 40 11.73 6.29 -11.68
CA VAL A 40 12.20 6.90 -12.93
C VAL A 40 13.36 7.83 -12.59
N GLU A 41 14.54 7.55 -13.13
CA GLU A 41 15.74 8.38 -12.96
C GLU A 41 16.20 8.93 -14.32
N TYR A 42 16.65 10.18 -14.33
CA TYR A 42 17.20 10.82 -15.53
C TYR A 42 18.70 10.55 -15.62
N ARG A 43 19.14 9.91 -16.71
CA ARG A 43 20.54 9.61 -16.96
C ARG A 43 21.13 10.57 -17.99
N SER A 44 22.04 11.42 -17.52
CA SER A 44 22.69 12.48 -18.32
C SER A 44 23.65 11.94 -19.39
N ASP A 45 24.17 10.73 -19.21
CA ASP A 45 25.04 10.01 -20.15
C ASP A 45 24.32 9.61 -21.45
N VAL A 46 23.04 9.24 -21.34
CA VAL A 46 22.21 8.81 -22.47
C VAL A 46 21.07 9.79 -22.79
N ASN A 47 21.03 10.96 -22.13
CA ASN A 47 19.98 11.98 -22.24
C ASN A 47 18.56 11.39 -22.29
N SER A 48 18.28 10.41 -21.41
CA SER A 48 17.01 9.70 -21.38
C SER A 48 16.60 9.31 -19.97
N PHE A 49 15.30 9.07 -19.81
CA PHE A 49 14.72 8.53 -18.57
C PHE A 49 14.86 7.01 -18.58
N VAL A 50 15.53 6.48 -17.57
CA VAL A 50 15.73 5.04 -17.38
C VAL A 50 14.96 4.56 -16.14
N THR A 51 14.55 3.29 -16.17
CA THR A 51 13.81 2.64 -15.07
C THR A 51 14.53 1.37 -14.60
N GLU A 52 15.84 1.32 -14.78
CA GLU A 52 16.67 0.18 -14.39
C GLU A 52 17.11 0.35 -12.93
N CYS A 53 16.66 -0.55 -12.07
CA CYS A 53 17.05 -0.59 -10.66
C CYS A 53 17.05 -2.04 -10.14
N GLU A 54 17.70 -2.26 -9.00
CA GLU A 54 17.49 -3.49 -8.23
C GLU A 54 16.16 -3.38 -7.47
N PRO A 55 15.17 -4.26 -7.74
CA PRO A 55 13.87 -4.20 -7.09
C PRO A 55 14.00 -4.35 -5.57
N SER A 56 13.25 -3.54 -4.81
CA SER A 56 13.19 -3.69 -3.35
C SER A 56 12.62 -5.06 -2.93
N GLU A 57 12.90 -5.49 -1.70
CA GLU A 57 12.47 -6.80 -1.17
C GLU A 57 10.97 -7.07 -1.33
N LEU A 58 10.14 -6.02 -1.36
CA LEU A 58 8.69 -6.09 -1.60
C LEU A 58 8.30 -6.68 -2.96
N PHE A 59 9.16 -6.51 -3.95
CA PHE A 59 8.97 -6.95 -5.34
C PHE A 59 9.96 -8.04 -5.74
N GLN A 60 10.63 -8.66 -4.76
CA GLN A 60 11.41 -9.88 -4.96
C GLN A 60 10.59 -11.10 -4.59
N LEU A 61 10.77 -12.20 -5.32
CA LEU A 61 10.01 -13.43 -5.11
C LEU A 61 10.45 -14.08 -3.79
N GLN A 62 9.53 -14.22 -2.83
CA GLN A 62 9.80 -14.86 -1.55
C GLN A 62 9.00 -16.17 -1.42
N THR A 63 9.57 -17.13 -0.69
CA THR A 63 8.92 -18.43 -0.45
C THR A 63 8.23 -18.43 0.90
N TYR A 64 6.90 -18.58 0.89
CA TYR A 64 6.08 -18.61 2.09
C TYR A 64 5.59 -20.03 2.39
N SER A 65 5.50 -20.37 3.68
CA SER A 65 4.86 -21.61 4.12
C SER A 65 3.36 -21.40 4.25
N LEU A 66 2.56 -22.30 3.66
CA LEU A 66 1.11 -22.17 3.67
C LEU A 66 0.52 -22.54 5.04
N PRO A 67 -0.54 -21.86 5.51
CA PRO A 67 -1.25 -22.26 6.71
C PRO A 67 -1.97 -23.61 6.50
N PRO A 68 -2.28 -24.37 7.57
CA PRO A 68 -2.78 -25.74 7.48
C PRO A 68 -4.04 -25.88 6.60
N PHE A 69 -4.94 -24.91 6.65
CA PHE A 69 -6.16 -24.93 5.83
C PHE A 69 -5.84 -24.84 4.32
N LEU A 70 -4.86 -24.01 3.93
CA LEU A 70 -4.46 -23.87 2.53
C LEU A 70 -3.66 -25.07 2.05
N LYS A 71 -2.88 -25.72 2.92
CA LYS A 71 -2.20 -26.98 2.57
C LYS A 71 -3.21 -28.07 2.20
N ALA A 72 -4.32 -28.17 2.94
CA ALA A 72 -5.37 -29.14 2.66
C ALA A 72 -6.06 -28.90 1.30
N VAL A 73 -6.20 -27.63 0.90
CA VAL A 73 -6.83 -27.24 -0.38
C VAL A 73 -5.86 -27.34 -1.57
N LEU A 74 -4.64 -26.79 -1.43
CA LEU A 74 -3.69 -26.63 -2.53
C LEU A 74 -2.72 -27.81 -2.70
N ARG A 75 -2.70 -28.77 -1.76
CA ARG A 75 -1.75 -29.92 -1.73
C ARG A 75 -0.28 -29.54 -1.91
N GLN A 76 0.07 -28.30 -1.56
CA GLN A 76 1.41 -27.76 -1.68
C GLN A 76 1.82 -27.15 -0.33
N GLU A 77 3.09 -27.29 0.05
CA GLU A 77 3.57 -26.80 1.35
C GLU A 77 4.11 -25.37 1.28
N ARG A 78 4.66 -25.00 0.12
CA ARG A 78 5.38 -23.74 -0.09
C ARG A 78 4.88 -23.06 -1.37
N VAL A 79 4.69 -21.75 -1.32
CA VAL A 79 4.32 -20.95 -2.48
C VAL A 79 5.29 -19.79 -2.65
N SER A 80 5.64 -19.50 -3.89
CA SER A 80 6.48 -18.37 -4.24
C SER A 80 5.60 -17.21 -4.64
N LEU A 81 5.66 -16.13 -3.86
CA LEU A 81 4.81 -14.96 -4.03
C LEU A 81 5.66 -13.70 -3.82
N TYR A 82 5.29 -12.62 -4.50
CA TYR A 82 5.83 -11.31 -4.15
C TYR A 82 5.17 -10.82 -2.85
N PRO A 83 5.93 -10.28 -1.88
CA PRO A 83 5.35 -9.69 -0.68
C PRO A 83 4.28 -8.64 -1.00
N PHE A 84 4.46 -7.87 -2.09
CA PHE A 84 3.46 -6.91 -2.56
C PHE A 84 2.09 -7.53 -2.89
N GLN A 85 2.02 -8.80 -3.30
CA GLN A 85 0.73 -9.48 -3.53
C GLN A 85 -0.08 -9.58 -2.23
N ILE A 86 0.56 -9.76 -1.08
CA ILE A 86 -0.12 -9.80 0.22
C ILE A 86 -0.72 -8.43 0.54
N HIS A 87 0.05 -7.36 0.33
CA HIS A 87 -0.44 -5.98 0.49
C HIS A 87 -1.59 -5.64 -0.48
N SER A 88 -1.55 -6.17 -1.70
CA SER A 88 -2.60 -5.96 -2.70
C SER A 88 -3.96 -6.48 -2.25
N ILE A 89 -4.01 -7.54 -1.42
CA ILE A 89 -5.25 -8.07 -0.84
C ILE A 89 -5.87 -7.03 0.10
N ALA A 90 -5.07 -6.40 0.96
CA ALA A 90 -5.57 -5.37 1.86
C ALA A 90 -6.07 -4.13 1.08
N LEU A 91 -5.30 -3.69 0.07
CA LEU A 91 -5.66 -2.55 -0.77
C LEU A 91 -6.96 -2.80 -1.56
N SER A 92 -7.10 -3.97 -2.18
CA SER A 92 -8.28 -4.35 -2.97
C SER A 92 -9.54 -4.58 -2.12
N THR A 93 -9.36 -5.15 -0.92
CA THR A 93 -10.44 -5.30 0.09
C THR A 93 -10.97 -3.93 0.49
N PHE A 94 -10.09 -2.99 0.81
CA PHE A 94 -10.52 -1.64 1.16
C PHE A 94 -11.19 -0.93 -0.03
N ALA A 95 -10.61 -1.06 -1.24
CA ALA A 95 -11.15 -0.45 -2.44
C ALA A 95 -12.59 -0.86 -2.74
N SER A 96 -12.88 -2.16 -2.59
CA SER A 96 -14.21 -2.70 -2.89
C SER A 96 -15.23 -2.47 -1.77
N LEU A 97 -14.80 -2.51 -0.50
CA LEU A 97 -15.71 -2.29 0.63
C LEU A 97 -15.97 -0.81 0.89
N ILE A 98 -14.92 0.02 0.94
CA ILE A 98 -15.00 1.41 1.39
C ILE A 98 -15.11 2.39 0.21
N GLY A 99 -14.43 2.11 -0.90
CA GLY A 99 -14.46 2.96 -2.10
C GLY A 99 -15.86 3.37 -2.58
N PRO A 100 -16.86 2.46 -2.64
CA PRO A 100 -18.23 2.80 -3.03
C PRO A 100 -18.91 3.85 -2.14
N PHE A 101 -18.54 3.96 -0.86
CA PHE A 101 -19.11 4.96 0.05
C PHE A 101 -18.71 6.39 -0.32
N GLY A 102 -17.52 6.60 -0.90
CA GLY A 102 -17.14 7.91 -1.45
C GLY A 102 -18.11 8.38 -2.53
N GLY A 103 -18.48 7.47 -3.44
CA GLY A 103 -19.49 7.74 -4.48
C GLY A 103 -20.90 7.94 -3.92
N PHE A 104 -21.27 7.25 -2.84
CA PHE A 104 -22.54 7.49 -2.16
C PHE A 104 -22.60 8.86 -1.49
N PHE A 105 -21.52 9.28 -0.84
CA PHE A 105 -21.43 10.61 -0.24
C PHE A 105 -21.56 11.70 -1.30
N ALA A 106 -20.82 11.60 -2.41
CA ALA A 106 -20.91 12.53 -3.52
C ALA A 106 -22.31 12.56 -4.15
N SER A 107 -22.92 11.38 -4.39
CA SER A 107 -24.30 11.30 -4.88
C SER A 107 -25.29 11.97 -3.92
N GLY A 108 -25.18 11.70 -2.62
CA GLY A 108 -26.01 12.31 -1.58
C GLY A 108 -25.91 13.82 -1.55
N PHE A 109 -24.68 14.35 -1.60
CA PHE A 109 -24.43 15.78 -1.67
C PHE A 109 -25.11 16.42 -2.89
N LYS A 110 -24.95 15.83 -4.08
CA LYS A 110 -25.61 16.34 -5.30
C LYS A 110 -27.13 16.38 -5.17
N ARG A 111 -27.75 15.36 -4.56
CA ARG A 111 -29.21 15.33 -4.35
C ARG A 111 -29.69 16.37 -3.34
N ALA A 112 -28.88 16.72 -2.34
CA ALA A 112 -29.21 17.78 -1.40
C ALA A 112 -29.34 19.15 -2.10
N PHE A 113 -28.50 19.41 -3.10
CA PHE A 113 -28.55 20.64 -3.92
C PHE A 113 -29.45 20.53 -5.15
N LYS A 114 -30.23 19.45 -5.30
CA LYS A 114 -31.09 19.19 -6.48
C LYS A 114 -30.33 19.19 -7.82
N ILE A 115 -29.03 18.91 -7.79
CA ILE A 115 -28.19 18.75 -8.99
C ILE A 115 -27.94 17.26 -9.26
N LYS A 116 -27.53 16.93 -10.48
CA LYS A 116 -27.21 15.54 -10.90
C LYS A 116 -25.72 15.29 -11.03
N ASP A 117 -25.01 16.25 -11.61
CA ASP A 117 -23.58 16.22 -11.93
C ASP A 117 -22.96 17.53 -11.43
N PHE A 118 -21.71 17.48 -10.94
CA PHE A 118 -21.04 18.68 -10.39
C PHE A 118 -20.64 19.68 -11.47
N ALA A 119 -20.37 19.19 -12.69
CA ALA A 119 -20.01 19.97 -13.85
C ALA A 119 -20.33 19.18 -15.13
N ASN A 120 -20.27 19.83 -16.29
CA ASN A 120 -20.36 19.20 -17.60
C ASN A 120 -18.99 19.27 -18.32
N THR A 121 -17.93 18.86 -17.62
CA THR A 121 -16.55 18.96 -18.15
C THR A 121 -16.33 18.03 -19.33
N ILE A 122 -16.94 16.84 -19.32
CA ILE A 122 -16.86 15.89 -20.43
C ILE A 122 -18.27 15.70 -21.00
N PRO A 123 -18.51 16.01 -22.29
CA PRO A 123 -19.82 15.89 -22.90
C PRO A 123 -20.33 14.44 -22.77
N GLY A 124 -21.53 14.29 -22.20
CA GLY A 124 -22.17 12.99 -21.95
C GLY A 124 -21.62 12.17 -20.77
N HIS A 125 -20.55 12.61 -20.10
CA HIS A 125 -19.87 11.84 -19.05
C HIS A 125 -19.86 12.50 -17.66
N GLY A 126 -20.39 13.72 -17.53
CA GLY A 126 -20.49 14.47 -16.28
C GLY A 126 -19.23 15.27 -15.95
N GLY A 127 -19.04 15.57 -14.65
CA GLY A 127 -17.91 16.35 -14.17
C GLY A 127 -16.70 15.49 -13.85
N ILE A 128 -15.51 16.08 -13.86
CA ILE A 128 -14.28 15.41 -13.39
C ILE A 128 -14.46 14.96 -11.92
N MET A 129 -15.05 15.81 -11.08
CA MET A 129 -15.29 15.48 -9.66
C MET A 129 -16.16 14.23 -9.48
N ASP A 130 -17.11 13.97 -10.38
CA ASP A 130 -17.96 12.76 -10.37
C ASP A 130 -17.18 11.47 -10.67
N ARG A 131 -15.93 11.57 -11.14
CA ARG A 131 -15.04 10.43 -11.44
C ARG A 131 -13.96 10.22 -10.37
N PHE A 132 -13.64 11.26 -9.61
CA PHE A 132 -12.57 11.26 -8.61
C PHE A 132 -13.07 11.20 -7.16
N ASP A 133 -14.39 11.20 -6.93
CA ASP A 133 -15.02 11.12 -5.61
C ASP A 133 -14.54 9.93 -4.75
N CYS A 134 -14.49 8.73 -5.33
CA CYS A 134 -13.92 7.55 -4.69
C CYS A 134 -12.39 7.52 -4.72
N GLN A 135 -11.77 8.13 -5.74
CA GLN A 135 -10.31 8.12 -5.91
C GLN A 135 -9.60 8.92 -4.82
N TYR A 136 -10.19 10.02 -4.35
CA TYR A 136 -9.61 10.82 -3.26
C TYR A 136 -9.52 10.03 -1.94
N LEU A 137 -10.58 9.28 -1.63
CA LEU A 137 -10.61 8.39 -0.48
C LEU A 137 -9.58 7.26 -0.64
N MET A 138 -9.49 6.68 -1.84
CA MET A 138 -8.50 5.64 -2.14
C MET A 138 -7.06 6.14 -2.04
N ALA A 139 -6.75 7.31 -2.59
CA ALA A 139 -5.42 7.90 -2.55
C ALA A 139 -4.97 8.15 -1.11
N THR A 140 -5.86 8.68 -0.27
CA THR A 140 -5.59 8.92 1.15
C THR A 140 -5.31 7.60 1.88
N PHE A 141 -6.14 6.58 1.66
CA PHE A 141 -5.93 5.26 2.25
C PHE A 141 -4.61 4.62 1.80
N VAL A 142 -4.32 4.61 0.50
CA VAL A 142 -3.07 4.06 -0.05
C VAL A 142 -1.86 4.76 0.55
N HIS A 143 -1.90 6.09 0.68
CA HIS A 143 -0.81 6.86 1.28
C HIS A 143 -0.56 6.47 2.75
N VAL A 144 -1.63 6.39 3.56
CA VAL A 144 -1.54 5.98 4.96
C VAL A 144 -1.07 4.53 5.05
N TYR A 145 -1.63 3.63 4.24
CA TYR A 145 -1.27 2.21 4.23
C TYR A 145 0.21 2.00 3.90
N ILE A 146 0.71 2.65 2.84
CA ILE A 146 2.13 2.58 2.47
C ILE A 146 3.00 3.11 3.61
N THR A 147 2.63 4.24 4.21
CA THR A 147 3.44 4.89 5.24
C THR A 147 3.45 4.11 6.56
N SER A 148 2.36 3.43 6.90
CA SER A 148 2.21 2.69 8.16
C SER A 148 2.66 1.24 8.09
N PHE A 149 2.41 0.54 6.97
CA PHE A 149 2.61 -0.90 6.87
C PHE A 149 3.71 -1.33 5.90
N ILE A 150 4.06 -0.48 4.93
CA ILE A 150 5.04 -0.83 3.89
C ILE A 150 6.39 -0.15 4.13
N ARG A 151 6.39 1.15 4.42
CA ARG A 151 7.61 1.91 4.70
C ARG A 151 8.12 1.57 6.09
N GLY A 152 9.28 0.90 6.16
CA GLY A 152 10.02 0.77 7.40
C GLY A 152 10.50 2.13 7.95
N PRO A 153 10.82 2.23 9.24
CA PRO A 153 11.35 3.45 9.83
C PRO A 153 12.68 3.82 9.15
N ASN A 154 12.73 4.98 8.50
CA ASN A 154 13.95 5.45 7.85
C ASN A 154 15.03 5.71 8.93
N PRO A 155 16.19 5.05 8.87
CA PRO A 155 17.21 5.14 9.93
C PRO A 155 17.70 6.57 10.13
N SER A 156 17.80 7.38 9.07
CA SER A 156 18.18 8.79 9.16
C SER A 156 17.12 9.63 9.87
N LYS A 157 15.83 9.37 9.63
CA LYS A 157 14.74 10.07 10.33
C LYS A 157 14.68 9.67 11.81
N VAL A 158 14.85 8.39 12.11
CA VAL A 158 14.93 7.91 13.50
C VAL A 158 16.12 8.54 14.20
N LEU A 159 17.30 8.57 13.56
CA LEU A 159 18.48 9.21 14.12
C LEU A 159 18.26 10.70 14.38
N GLN A 160 17.66 11.44 13.43
CA GLN A 160 17.31 12.85 13.65
C GLN A 160 16.35 13.03 14.83
N GLN A 161 15.34 12.17 14.99
CA GLN A 161 14.44 12.21 16.13
C GLN A 161 15.18 11.95 17.45
N LEU A 162 16.14 11.02 17.47
CA LEU A 162 16.98 10.75 18.65
C LEU A 162 17.88 11.95 19.00
N LEU A 163 18.46 12.62 18.00
CA LEU A 163 19.36 13.76 18.20
C LEU A 163 18.64 14.99 18.79
N VAL A 164 17.32 15.09 18.66
CA VAL A 164 16.51 16.19 19.24
C VAL A 164 16.15 15.95 20.71
N LEU A 165 16.26 14.71 21.22
CA LEU A 165 15.94 14.38 22.60
C LEU A 165 16.93 14.97 23.61
N GLN A 166 16.54 15.02 24.89
CA GLN A 166 17.44 15.44 25.96
C GLN A 166 18.64 14.47 26.10
N PRO A 167 19.83 14.94 26.51
CA PRO A 167 21.03 14.11 26.64
C PRO A 167 20.84 12.87 27.52
N GLU A 168 20.04 12.96 28.58
CA GLU A 168 19.75 11.81 29.46
C GLU A 168 18.95 10.71 28.73
N GLN A 169 17.97 11.10 27.92
CA GLN A 169 17.17 10.17 27.11
C GLN A 169 18.02 9.53 26.02
N GLN A 170 18.88 10.30 25.36
CA GLN A 170 19.85 9.79 24.37
C GLN A 170 20.76 8.72 24.98
N LEU A 171 21.30 8.99 26.18
CA LEU A 171 22.17 8.05 26.87
C LEU A 171 21.44 6.76 27.25
N ASN A 172 20.18 6.86 27.69
CA ASN A 172 19.38 5.69 28.05
C ASN A 172 19.07 4.82 26.82
N ILE A 173 18.68 5.44 25.71
CA ILE A 173 18.43 4.74 24.44
C ILE A 173 19.72 4.06 23.94
N TYR A 174 20.86 4.77 23.98
CA TYR A 174 22.15 4.20 23.61
C TYR A 174 22.53 2.98 24.46
N LYS A 175 22.38 3.07 25.79
CA LYS A 175 22.64 1.94 26.70
C LYS A 175 21.75 0.74 26.40
N THR A 176 20.46 0.97 26.20
CA THR A 176 19.49 -0.09 25.88
C THR A 176 19.81 -0.76 24.55
N LEU A 177 20.10 0.04 23.51
CA LEU A 177 20.49 -0.46 22.19
C LEU A 177 21.80 -1.26 22.26
N LYS A 178 22.80 -0.76 22.99
CA LYS A 178 24.08 -1.45 23.21
C LYS A 178 23.88 -2.81 23.86
N THR A 179 23.09 -2.90 24.92
CA THR A 179 22.79 -4.18 25.60
C THR A 179 22.15 -5.17 24.64
N HIS A 180 21.14 -4.76 23.87
CA HIS A 180 20.50 -5.63 22.88
C HIS A 180 21.45 -6.10 21.77
N LEU A 181 22.38 -5.26 21.32
CA LEU A 181 23.36 -5.65 20.31
C LEU A 181 24.40 -6.64 20.86
N ILE A 182 24.74 -6.54 22.15
CA ILE A 182 25.60 -7.52 22.84
C ILE A 182 24.85 -8.86 23.00
N GLU A 183 23.58 -8.85 23.43
CA GLU A 183 22.75 -10.05 23.55
C GLU A 183 22.57 -10.79 22.23
N LYS A 184 22.45 -10.05 21.11
CA LYS A 184 22.41 -10.64 19.76
C LYS A 184 23.77 -11.12 19.25
N GLY A 185 24.86 -10.93 20.02
CA GLY A 185 26.22 -11.31 19.61
C GLY A 185 26.80 -10.44 18.49
N ILE A 186 26.21 -9.29 18.21
CA ILE A 186 26.64 -8.36 17.14
C ILE A 186 27.80 -7.49 17.64
N LEU A 187 27.75 -7.09 18.91
CA LEU A 187 28.77 -6.28 19.58
C LEU A 187 29.49 -7.12 20.63
N GLN A 188 30.83 -7.11 20.60
CA GLN A 188 31.62 -7.73 21.66
C GLN A 188 31.51 -6.87 22.94
N PRO A 189 31.35 -7.47 24.13
CA PRO A 189 31.43 -6.73 25.38
C PRO A 189 32.79 -6.06 25.47
N ALA A 190 32.81 -4.76 25.77
CA ALA A 190 34.06 -4.01 25.89
C ALA A 190 34.96 -4.71 26.93
N LEU A 191 36.13 -5.18 26.48
CA LEU A 191 37.14 -5.74 27.34
C LEU A 191 37.53 -4.65 28.34
N LYS A 192 37.23 -4.86 29.62
CA LYS A 192 37.78 -4.01 30.68
C LYS A 192 39.27 -4.33 30.76
N VAL A 193 40.11 -3.46 30.19
CA VAL A 193 41.55 -3.39 30.45
C VAL A 193 41.76 -2.39 31.59
#